data_AF-A0A915INL6-F1
#
_entry.id   AF-A0A915INL6-F1
#
_cell.length_a   1.000
_cell.length_b   1.000
_cell.length_c   1.000
_cell.angle_alpha   90.00
_cell.angle_beta   90.00
_cell.angle_gamma   90.00
#
_symmetry.space_group_name_H-M   'P 1'
#
loop_
_entity.id
_entity.type
_entity.pdbx_description
1 polymer ?
#
loop_
_entity_poly.entity_id
_entity_poly.type
_entity_poly.pdbx_seq_one_letter_code
_entity_poly.pdbx_strand_id
1 'polypeptide(L)'
;MKHRAATTQELPQQILSTAVQNTHANVLAVLPRKESLKHTIRNIRNQNGGAPPLPNTLADLIFPQKYKEITVDGNAQPFLMYDSDQTMLPGRILIFTTPDNLRILAESQHSERRIAKIRVD
;
A
#
# COMPACT_ATOMS: atom_id res chain seq x y z
N MET A 1 -19.21 7.10 -6.38
CA MET A 1 -18.23 6.26 -7.12
C MET A 1 -16.93 6.98 -7.46
N LYS A 2 -16.96 8.09 -8.22
CA LYS A 2 -15.73 8.76 -8.70
C LYS A 2 -14.78 9.21 -7.59
N HIS A 3 -15.31 9.82 -6.53
CA HIS A 3 -14.52 10.22 -5.36
C HIS A 3 -13.83 9.03 -4.69
N ARG A 4 -14.58 7.98 -4.31
CA ARG A 4 -14.00 6.73 -3.77
C ARG A 4 -12.97 6.10 -4.69
N ALA A 5 -13.20 6.09 -6.01
CA ALA A 5 -12.23 5.57 -6.98
C ALA A 5 -10.87 6.29 -6.92
N ALA A 6 -10.87 7.60 -6.60
CA ALA A 6 -9.67 8.43 -6.46
C ALA A 6 -9.02 8.34 -5.08
N THR A 7 -9.80 8.10 -4.02
CA THR A 7 -9.33 8.20 -2.64
C THR A 7 -9.14 6.86 -1.93
N THR A 8 -9.64 5.76 -2.49
CA THR A 8 -9.58 4.42 -1.85
C THR A 8 -8.94 3.36 -2.76
N GLN A 9 -8.36 2.34 -2.11
CA GLN A 9 -7.78 1.14 -2.76
C GLN A 9 -8.80 -0.02 -2.87
N GLU A 10 -10.09 0.23 -2.65
CA GLU A 10 -11.15 -0.79 -2.73
C GLU A 10 -11.21 -1.43 -4.14
N LEU A 11 -11.62 -2.69 -4.27
CA LEU A 11 -11.82 -3.29 -5.59
C LEU A 11 -12.95 -2.55 -6.34
N PRO A 12 -12.89 -2.43 -7.68
CA PRO A 12 -13.96 -1.78 -8.45
C PRO A 12 -15.35 -2.39 -8.19
N GLN A 13 -15.41 -3.69 -7.92
CA GLN A 13 -16.63 -4.39 -7.54
C GLN A 13 -17.15 -3.97 -6.16
N GLN A 14 -16.27 -3.73 -5.18
CA GLN A 14 -16.65 -3.22 -3.86
C GLN A 14 -17.21 -1.80 -3.97
N ILE A 15 -16.50 -0.90 -4.68
CA ILE A 15 -16.97 0.47 -4.92
C ILE A 15 -18.34 0.48 -5.62
N LEU A 16 -18.52 -0.39 -6.62
CA LEU A 16 -19.78 -0.52 -7.33
C LEU A 16 -20.89 -1.04 -6.41
N SER A 17 -20.62 -2.11 -5.65
CA SER A 17 -21.58 -2.71 -4.72
C SER A 17 -22.08 -1.68 -3.71
N THR A 18 -21.17 -0.95 -3.07
CA THR A 18 -21.52 0.09 -2.10
C THR A 18 -22.31 1.24 -2.74
N ALA A 19 -21.99 1.59 -3.99
CA ALA A 19 -22.71 2.66 -4.68
C ALA A 19 -24.16 2.30 -5.03
N VAL A 20 -24.45 1.01 -5.30
CA VAL A 20 -25.78 0.55 -5.70
C VAL A 20 -26.60 -0.04 -4.55
N GLN A 21 -25.99 -0.28 -3.38
CA GLN A 21 -26.58 -0.99 -2.25
C GLN A 21 -27.93 -0.44 -1.80
N ASN A 22 -28.12 0.89 -1.83
CA ASN A 22 -29.35 1.57 -1.39
C ASN A 22 -30.15 2.16 -2.57
N THR A 23 -29.98 1.62 -3.78
CA THR A 23 -30.62 2.15 -4.99
C THR A 23 -31.89 1.35 -5.33
N HIS A 24 -32.98 2.05 -5.64
CA HIS A 24 -34.24 1.42 -6.03
C HIS A 24 -34.10 0.65 -7.35
N ALA A 25 -34.82 -0.47 -7.50
CA ALA A 25 -34.73 -1.36 -8.66
C ALA A 25 -34.96 -0.64 -10.00
N ASN A 26 -35.91 0.30 -10.04
CA ASN A 26 -36.20 1.10 -11.23
C ASN A 26 -34.99 1.95 -11.67
N VAL A 27 -34.19 2.43 -10.73
CA VAL A 27 -32.97 3.19 -11.04
C VAL A 27 -31.88 2.23 -11.53
N LEU A 28 -31.76 1.04 -10.91
CA LEU A 28 -30.81 0.00 -11.36
C LEU A 28 -31.05 -0.42 -12.82
N ALA A 29 -32.30 -0.43 -13.27
CA ALA A 29 -32.66 -0.79 -14.64
C ALA A 29 -32.15 0.23 -15.69
N VAL A 30 -31.97 1.49 -15.30
CA VAL A 30 -31.52 2.58 -16.18
C VAL A 30 -30.00 2.80 -16.08
N LEU A 31 -29.33 2.14 -15.12
CA LEU A 31 -27.88 2.28 -14.97
C LEU A 31 -27.11 1.72 -16.18
N PRO A 32 -25.93 2.31 -16.49
CA PRO A 32 -25.01 1.73 -17.45
C PRO A 32 -24.60 0.30 -17.05
N ARG A 33 -24.15 -0.49 -18.03
CA ARG A 33 -23.65 -1.85 -17.79
C ARG A 33 -22.56 -1.83 -16.71
N LYS A 34 -22.57 -2.85 -15.84
CA LYS A 34 -21.60 -3.01 -14.74
C LYS A 34 -20.14 -2.86 -15.20
N GLU A 35 -19.81 -3.41 -16.36
CA GLU A 35 -18.46 -3.31 -16.93
C GLU A 35 -18.08 -1.87 -17.35
N SER A 36 -19.02 -1.09 -17.88
CA SER A 36 -18.79 0.34 -18.19
C SER A 36 -18.54 1.16 -16.90
N LEU A 37 -19.25 0.82 -15.82
CA LEU A 37 -19.05 1.46 -14.52
C LEU A 37 -17.68 1.09 -13.90
N LYS A 38 -17.27 -0.19 -13.99
CA LYS A 38 -15.93 -0.62 -13.59
C LYS A 38 -14.83 0.02 -14.43
N HIS A 39 -15.05 0.15 -15.75
CA HIS A 39 -14.13 0.84 -16.65
C HIS A 39 -13.93 2.30 -16.23
N THR A 40 -15.02 2.99 -15.87
CA THR A 40 -14.96 4.37 -15.35
C THR A 40 -14.11 4.44 -14.07
N ILE A 41 -14.27 3.50 -13.13
CA ILE A 41 -13.44 3.43 -11.91
C ILE A 41 -11.96 3.27 -12.27
N ARG A 42 -11.63 2.35 -13.19
CA ARG A 42 -10.25 2.11 -13.62
C ARG A 42 -9.63 3.33 -14.30
N ASN A 43 -10.37 4.00 -15.18
CA ASN A 43 -9.90 5.22 -15.86
C ASN A 43 -9.55 6.33 -14.85
N ILE A 44 -10.40 6.56 -13.85
CA ILE A 44 -10.13 7.58 -12.82
C ILE A 44 -8.85 7.25 -12.05
N ARG A 45 -8.63 5.97 -11.72
CA ARG A 45 -7.39 5.53 -11.06
C ARG A 45 -6.16 5.74 -11.91
N ASN A 46 -6.25 5.44 -13.20
CA ASN A 46 -5.13 5.62 -14.12
C ASN A 46 -4.80 7.10 -14.32
N GLN A 47 -5.82 7.97 -14.39
CA GLN A 47 -5.64 9.43 -14.52
C GLN A 47 -5.01 10.07 -13.28
N ASN A 48 -5.32 9.57 -12.08
CA ASN A 48 -4.83 10.13 -10.81
C ASN A 48 -3.48 9.54 -10.37
N GLY A 49 -2.57 9.27 -11.31
CA GLY A 49 -1.25 8.73 -11.01
C GLY A 49 -1.32 7.30 -10.47
N GLY A 50 -1.94 6.42 -11.26
CA GLY A 50 -2.23 5.02 -10.95
C GLY A 50 -1.05 4.25 -10.33
N ALA A 51 -1.35 3.07 -9.80
CA ALA A 51 -0.29 2.19 -9.29
C ALA A 51 0.78 1.98 -10.37
N PRO A 52 2.07 1.95 -10.01
CA PRO A 52 3.12 1.60 -10.95
C PRO A 52 2.81 0.26 -11.64
N PRO A 53 3.27 0.06 -12.89
CA PRO A 53 3.16 -1.23 -13.54
C PRO A 53 3.78 -2.32 -12.66
N LEU A 54 3.22 -3.54 -12.74
CA LEU A 54 3.79 -4.69 -12.07
C LEU A 54 5.24 -4.90 -12.56
N PRO A 55 6.23 -4.96 -11.65
CA PRO A 55 7.61 -5.19 -12.04
C PRO A 55 7.78 -6.62 -12.55
N ASN A 56 8.59 -6.80 -13.60
CA ASN A 56 8.90 -8.12 -14.16
C ASN A 56 10.02 -8.80 -13.37
N THR A 57 10.94 -8.01 -12.82
CA THR A 57 12.06 -8.50 -12.01
C THR A 57 12.18 -7.70 -10.70
N LEU A 58 12.93 -8.22 -9.73
CA LEU A 58 13.21 -7.51 -8.47
C LEU A 58 14.02 -6.22 -8.68
N ALA A 59 14.81 -6.13 -9.75
CA ALA A 59 15.55 -4.94 -10.11
C ALA A 59 14.62 -3.81 -10.63
N ASP A 60 13.46 -4.18 -11.19
CA ASP A 60 12.46 -3.22 -11.70
C ASP A 60 11.56 -2.66 -10.59
N LEU A 61 11.70 -3.17 -9.36
CA LEU A 61 10.83 -2.81 -8.24
C LEU A 61 11.19 -1.40 -7.72
N ILE A 62 10.54 -0.39 -8.26
CA ILE A 62 10.68 1.00 -7.82
C ILE A 62 9.52 1.35 -6.89
N PHE A 63 9.85 1.82 -5.69
CA PHE A 63 8.85 2.29 -4.72
C PHE A 63 8.67 3.82 -4.80
N PRO A 64 7.53 4.31 -5.30
CA PRO A 64 7.11 5.69 -5.10
C PRO A 64 7.14 6.13 -3.63
N GLN A 65 7.42 7.41 -3.38
CA GLN A 65 7.48 7.98 -2.03
C GLN A 65 6.21 7.69 -1.21
N LYS A 66 5.03 7.74 -1.85
CA LYS A 66 3.72 7.42 -1.24
C LYS A 66 3.60 6.00 -0.67
N TYR A 67 4.51 5.09 -1.00
CA TYR A 67 4.57 3.74 -0.45
C TYR A 67 5.70 3.54 0.57
N LYS A 68 6.56 4.55 0.74
CA LYS A 68 7.65 4.55 1.73
C LYS A 68 7.23 5.18 3.05
N GLU A 69 6.10 5.88 3.06
CA GLU A 69 5.56 6.59 4.22
C GLU A 69 4.12 6.16 4.50
N ILE A 70 3.73 6.24 5.78
CA ILE A 70 2.36 6.07 6.24
C ILE A 70 1.93 7.31 7.02
N THR A 71 0.62 7.51 7.16
CA THR A 71 0.07 8.57 8.02
C THR A 71 -0.38 7.96 9.34
N VAL A 72 0.19 8.44 10.45
CA VAL A 72 -0.21 8.08 11.82
C VAL A 72 -0.55 9.38 12.53
N ASP A 73 -1.76 9.48 13.07
CA ASP A 73 -2.28 10.67 13.75
C ASP A 73 -2.11 11.98 12.95
N GLY A 74 -2.29 11.90 11.64
CA GLY A 74 -2.16 13.04 10.72
C GLY A 74 -0.72 13.40 10.33
N ASN A 75 0.29 12.72 10.87
CA ASN A 75 1.70 12.96 10.56
C ASN A 75 2.25 11.87 9.64
N ALA A 76 3.06 12.27 8.66
CA ALA A 76 3.79 11.33 7.81
C ALA A 76 4.93 10.69 8.61
N GLN A 77 5.00 9.37 8.61
CA GLN A 77 6.04 8.59 9.25
C GLN A 77 6.68 7.63 8.24
N PRO A 78 8.02 7.42 8.30
CA PRO A 78 8.68 6.40 7.49
C PRO A 78 8.12 5.01 7.79
N PHE A 79 7.90 4.23 6.74
CA PHE A 79 7.39 2.87 6.80
C PHE A 79 8.30 1.85 6.12
N LEU A 80 8.85 2.19 4.94
CA LEU A 80 9.95 1.41 4.36
C LEU A 80 11.25 1.85 5.05
N MET A 81 11.67 1.11 6.06
CA MET A 81 12.81 1.50 6.92
C MET A 81 14.15 0.95 6.45
N TYR A 82 14.14 -0.10 5.63
CA TYR A 82 15.34 -0.64 5.01
C TYR A 82 15.04 -1.21 3.64
N ASP A 83 15.93 -0.92 2.69
CA ASP A 83 15.93 -1.47 1.34
C ASP A 83 17.36 -1.85 0.96
N SER A 84 17.63 -3.15 0.81
CA SER A 84 18.98 -3.66 0.55
C SER A 84 19.38 -3.58 -0.92
N ASP A 85 18.56 -2.99 -1.79
CA ASP A 85 18.86 -2.79 -3.22
C ASP A 85 20.21 -2.09 -3.45
N GLN A 86 20.63 -1.27 -2.48
CA GLN A 86 21.92 -0.56 -2.49
C GLN A 86 23.10 -1.40 -1.98
N THR A 87 22.87 -2.62 -1.49
CA THR A 87 23.91 -3.49 -0.93
C THR A 87 24.28 -4.59 -1.92
N MET A 88 25.57 -4.92 -2.01
CA MET A 88 26.14 -5.95 -2.92
C MET A 88 25.80 -7.40 -2.49
N LEU A 89 24.72 -7.60 -1.73
CA LEU A 89 24.27 -8.91 -1.27
C LEU A 89 23.34 -9.56 -2.31
N PRO A 90 23.40 -10.87 -2.52
CA PRO A 90 22.44 -11.55 -3.37
C PRO A 90 21.05 -11.53 -2.72
N GLY A 91 20.08 -10.95 -3.44
CA GLY A 91 18.68 -10.85 -2.99
C GLY A 91 18.37 -9.50 -2.32
N ARG A 92 17.22 -8.92 -2.69
CA ARG A 92 16.73 -7.66 -2.14
C ARG A 92 15.87 -7.91 -0.90
N ILE A 93 16.29 -7.36 0.24
CA ILE A 93 15.58 -7.39 1.50
C ILE A 93 14.89 -6.03 1.72
N LEU A 94 13.60 -6.09 2.00
CA LEU A 94 12.78 -4.93 2.34
C LEU A 94 12.26 -5.10 3.76
N ILE A 95 12.46 -4.08 4.60
CA ILE A 95 11.91 -4.06 5.97
C ILE A 95 10.88 -2.95 6.05
N PHE A 96 9.62 -3.37 6.20
CA PHE A 96 8.49 -2.49 6.46
C PHE A 96 8.18 -2.51 7.95
N THR A 97 8.32 -1.37 8.61
CA THR A 97 8.04 -1.23 10.04
C THR A 97 7.85 0.23 10.39
N THR A 98 7.41 0.52 11.61
CA THR A 98 7.33 1.88 12.15
C THR A 98 8.43 2.10 13.19
N PRO A 99 8.80 3.37 13.48
CA PRO A 99 9.70 3.67 14.58
C PRO A 99 9.23 3.10 15.92
N ASP A 100 7.93 3.12 16.19
CA ASP A 100 7.35 2.56 17.41
C ASP A 100 7.50 1.03 17.47
N ASN A 101 7.30 0.31 16.37
CA ASN A 101 7.53 -1.13 16.33
C ASN A 101 9.00 -1.47 16.61
N LEU A 102 9.94 -0.68 16.08
CA LEU A 102 11.37 -0.86 16.37
C LEU A 102 11.70 -0.58 17.83
N ARG A 103 11.08 0.45 18.43
CA ARG A 103 11.23 0.76 19.86
C ARG A 103 10.71 -0.38 20.73
N ILE A 104 9.50 -0.86 20.47
CA ILE A 104 8.91 -2.01 21.17
C ILE A 104 9.81 -3.24 21.02
N LEU A 105 10.35 -3.49 19.83
CA LEU A 105 11.26 -4.60 19.59
C LEU A 105 12.56 -4.44 20.39
N ALA A 106 13.14 -3.24 20.43
CA ALA A 106 14.36 -2.95 21.17
C ALA A 106 14.18 -3.06 22.69
N GLU A 107 13.04 -2.59 23.21
CA GLU A 107 12.68 -2.64 24.64
C GLU A 107 12.20 -4.03 25.07
N SER A 108 11.88 -4.92 24.13
CA SER A 108 11.49 -6.29 24.46
C SER A 108 12.68 -7.09 25.01
N GLN A 109 12.49 -7.69 26.19
CA GLN A 109 13.49 -8.43 26.96
C GLN A 109 14.15 -9.60 26.20
N HIS A 110 13.58 -10.01 25.06
CA HIS A 110 14.11 -11.07 24.19
C HIS A 110 15.26 -10.59 23.28
N SER A 111 15.36 -9.28 23.02
CA SER A 111 16.38 -8.68 22.14
C SER A 111 17.73 -8.48 22.82
N GLU A 112 17.73 -8.18 24.13
CA GLU A 112 18.95 -7.92 24.91
C GLU A 112 19.89 -9.13 24.97
N ARG A 113 19.35 -10.36 24.92
CA ARG A 113 20.17 -11.58 25.00
C ARG A 113 20.99 -11.87 23.75
N ARG A 114 20.71 -11.24 22.59
CA ARG A 114 21.44 -11.50 21.33
C ARG A 114 22.44 -10.41 20.96
N ILE A 115 22.23 -9.16 21.38
CA ILE A 115 23.12 -8.05 21.02
C ILE A 115 24.38 -8.02 21.90
N ALA A 116 24.31 -8.52 23.14
CA ALA A 116 25.46 -8.63 24.04
C ALA A 116 26.55 -9.63 23.56
N LYS A 117 26.29 -10.42 22.51
CA LYS A 117 27.25 -11.39 21.96
C LYS A 117 27.99 -10.91 20.69
N ILE A 118 27.67 -9.72 20.18
CA ILE A 118 28.34 -9.11 19.02
C ILE A 118 29.16 -7.92 19.50
N ARG A 119 30.07 -8.18 20.44
CA ARG A 119 31.25 -7.34 20.68
C ARG A 119 32.43 -8.29 20.55
N VAL A 120 32.97 -8.37 19.34
CA VAL A 120 34.27 -9.00 19.08
C VAL A 120 35.25 -7.84 19.03
N ASP A 121 36.15 -7.82 20.01
CA ASP A 121 37.40 -7.07 20.20
C ASP A 121 37.49 -5.63 19.67
#